data_AF-A0A800BVX5-F1
#
_entry.id   AF-A0A800BVX5-F1
#
_cell.length_a   1.000
_cell.length_b   1.000
_cell.length_c   1.000
_cell.angle_alpha   90.00
_cell.angle_beta   90.00
_cell.angle_gamma   90.00
#
_symmetry.space_group_name_H-M   'P 1'
#
loop_
_entity.id
_entity.type
_entity.pdbx_description
1 polymer ?
#
loop_
_entity_poly.entity_id
_entity_poly.type
_entity_poly.pdbx_seq_one_letter_code
_entity_poly.pdbx_strand_id
1 'polypeptide(L)'
;MQSPMVVIGIGELGSVFARGFLKTGHPVYPITRQMDMAAEAQQIPTPEAVLVATGEADLHPTLAQVPAAWRDRLILLQNELLPRDWQQHELDNPTVISVWFEKKKGMDSKVVLPSPIWGPHAQTVKAALESLQLPAYIVDSLAEMEYELV
;
A
#
# COMPACT_ATOMS: atom_id res chain seq x y z
N MET A 1 16.11 -11.07 9.18
CA MET A 1 14.97 -10.13 9.10
C MET A 1 14.95 -9.55 7.71
N GLN A 2 13.78 -9.48 7.08
CA GLN A 2 13.64 -8.80 5.79
C GLN A 2 13.77 -7.28 5.97
N SER A 3 13.94 -6.54 4.86
CA SER A 3 13.92 -5.07 4.86
C SER A 3 12.58 -4.53 5.38
N PRO A 4 12.57 -3.37 6.06
CA PRO A 4 11.36 -2.84 6.69
C PRO A 4 10.35 -2.35 5.65
N MET A 5 9.07 -2.55 5.96
CA MET A 5 7.93 -1.98 5.26
C MET A 5 7.53 -0.67 5.92
N VAL A 6 7.54 0.43 5.18
CA VAL A 6 6.97 1.70 5.66
C VAL A 6 5.47 1.69 5.41
N VAL A 7 4.67 2.09 6.41
CA VAL A 7 3.21 2.19 6.29
C VAL A 7 2.77 3.59 6.66
N ILE A 8 2.37 4.38 5.65
CA ILE A 8 1.83 5.73 5.82
C ILE A 8 0.34 5.62 6.09
N GLY A 9 -0.07 6.00 7.30
CA GLY A 9 -1.44 5.86 7.78
C GLY A 9 -1.69 4.49 8.41
N ILE A 10 -1.79 4.45 9.75
CA ILE A 10 -2.07 3.23 10.52
C ILE A 10 -3.55 3.12 10.92
N GLY A 11 -4.44 3.41 9.97
CA GLY A 11 -5.88 3.23 10.14
C GLY A 11 -6.29 1.76 10.11
N GLU A 12 -7.57 1.49 9.87
CA GLU A 12 -8.11 0.12 9.81
C GLU A 12 -7.40 -0.72 8.74
N LEU A 13 -7.30 -0.24 7.50
CA LEU A 13 -6.64 -0.97 6.42
C LEU A 13 -5.12 -1.00 6.59
N GLY A 14 -4.49 0.13 6.93
CA GLY A 14 -3.05 0.18 7.20
C GLY A 14 -2.61 -0.84 8.26
N SER A 15 -3.42 -1.04 9.30
CA SER A 15 -3.18 -2.06 10.32
C SER A 15 -3.30 -3.50 9.81
N VAL A 16 -4.20 -3.77 8.86
CA VAL A 16 -4.32 -5.09 8.22
C VAL A 16 -3.04 -5.42 7.45
N PHE A 17 -2.57 -4.51 6.59
CA PHE A 17 -1.34 -4.72 5.84
C PHE A 17 -0.12 -4.79 6.74
N ALA A 18 0.00 -3.91 7.74
CA ALA A 18 1.08 -3.98 8.73
C ALA A 18 1.16 -5.35 9.39
N ARG A 19 0.03 -5.93 9.80
CA ARG A 19 -0.02 -7.28 10.36
C ARG A 19 0.42 -8.33 9.35
N GLY A 20 0.01 -8.22 8.08
CA GLY A 20 0.42 -9.13 7.01
C GLY A 20 1.93 -9.08 6.74
N PHE A 21 2.51 -7.88 6.69
CA PHE A 21 3.95 -7.66 6.53
C PHE A 21 4.74 -8.27 7.70
N LEU A 22 4.29 -8.06 8.94
CA LEU A 22 4.91 -8.67 10.11
C LEU A 22 4.86 -10.20 10.06
N LYS A 23 3.73 -10.81 9.65
CA LYS A 23 3.61 -12.27 9.52
C LYS A 23 4.48 -12.86 8.42
N THR A 24 4.86 -12.06 7.43
CA THR A 24 5.76 -12.45 6.32
C THR A 24 7.23 -12.12 6.62
N GLY A 25 7.55 -11.62 7.82
CA GLY A 25 8.92 -11.41 8.29
C GLY A 25 9.50 -10.02 8.00
N HIS A 26 8.68 -9.09 7.51
CA HIS A 26 9.05 -7.70 7.32
C HIS A 26 8.74 -6.86 8.57
N PRO A 27 9.73 -6.19 9.18
CA PRO A 27 9.47 -5.17 10.19
C PRO A 27 8.59 -4.06 9.61
N VAL A 28 7.73 -3.46 10.43
CA VAL A 28 6.89 -2.35 9.98
C VAL A 28 7.33 -1.05 10.66
N TYR A 29 7.53 -0.01 9.84
CA TYR A 29 7.78 1.35 10.28
C TYR A 29 6.54 2.22 10.00
N PRO A 30 5.78 2.63 11.03
CA PRO A 30 4.60 3.44 10.82
C PRO A 30 4.97 4.90 10.58
N ILE A 31 4.31 5.55 9.62
CA ILE A 31 4.32 7.01 9.44
C ILE A 31 2.93 7.53 9.78
N THR A 32 2.88 8.39 10.80
CA THR A 32 1.64 9.02 11.26
C THR A 32 1.56 10.48 10.78
N ARG A 33 0.37 11.09 10.88
CA ARG A 33 0.16 12.49 10.49
C ARG A 33 1.01 13.52 11.26
N GLN A 34 1.62 13.12 12.38
CA GLN A 34 2.45 14.00 13.22
C GLN A 34 3.94 13.89 12.90
N MET A 35 4.33 12.97 12.02
CA MET A 35 5.73 12.70 11.68
C MET A 35 6.12 13.46 10.41
N ASP A 36 7.36 13.95 10.37
CA ASP A 36 7.95 14.56 9.19
C ASP A 36 8.52 13.47 8.28
N MET A 37 7.80 13.17 7.20
CA MET A 37 8.17 12.11 6.27
C MET A 37 9.58 12.27 5.69
N ALA A 38 10.05 13.51 5.49
CA ALA A 38 11.38 13.77 4.97
C ALA A 38 12.48 13.42 5.99
N ALA A 39 12.24 13.72 7.27
CA ALA A 39 13.14 13.33 8.36
C ALA A 39 13.17 11.81 8.54
N GLU A 40 12.02 11.15 8.45
CA GLU A 40 11.92 9.69 8.57
C GLU A 40 12.62 8.94 7.42
N ALA A 41 12.53 9.48 6.19
CA ALA A 41 13.24 8.92 5.05
C ALA A 41 14.77 9.02 5.16
N GLN A 42 15.31 9.91 5.99
CA GLN A 42 16.75 9.92 6.29
C GLN A 42 17.16 8.74 7.19
N GLN A 43 16.27 8.30 8.08
CA GLN A 43 16.50 7.16 8.96
C GLN A 43 16.29 5.83 8.23
N ILE A 44 15.32 5.79 7.31
CA ILE A 44 15.00 4.61 6.50
C ILE A 44 14.99 4.98 5.02
N PRO A 45 16.17 5.18 4.40
CA PRO A 45 16.25 5.64 3.00
C PRO A 45 15.93 4.55 2.00
N THR A 46 15.98 3.27 2.39
CA THR A 46 15.83 2.12 1.49
C THR A 46 14.91 1.03 2.07
N PRO A 47 13.64 1.34 2.37
CA PRO A 47 12.68 0.33 2.84
C PRO A 47 12.38 -0.70 1.75
N GLU A 48 11.87 -1.88 2.09
CA GLU A 48 11.43 -2.85 1.07
C GLU A 48 10.39 -2.25 0.13
N ALA A 49 9.35 -1.65 0.72
CA ALA A 49 8.32 -0.89 0.05
C ALA A 49 7.63 0.08 1.01
N VAL A 50 6.84 0.99 0.47
CA VAL A 50 6.12 2.04 1.20
C VAL A 50 4.64 1.98 0.85
N LEU A 51 3.82 1.52 1.78
CA LEU A 51 2.37 1.47 1.63
C LEU A 51 1.74 2.83 1.99
N VAL A 52 0.98 3.40 1.06
CA VAL A 52 0.14 4.58 1.28
C VAL A 52 -1.28 4.13 1.61
N ALA A 53 -1.62 4.08 2.91
CA ALA A 53 -2.90 3.62 3.45
C ALA A 53 -3.70 4.78 4.08
N THR A 54 -3.80 5.89 3.35
CA THR A 54 -4.59 7.07 3.72
C THR A 54 -5.99 7.01 3.11
N GLY A 55 -6.91 7.86 3.58
CA GLY A 55 -8.21 8.01 2.93
C GLY A 55 -8.09 8.76 1.60
N GLU A 56 -9.13 8.66 0.75
CA GLU A 56 -9.20 9.30 -0.56
C GLU A 56 -8.85 10.79 -0.52
N ALA A 57 -9.47 11.55 0.40
CA ALA A 57 -9.24 12.98 0.56
C ALA A 57 -7.80 13.34 0.96
N ASP A 58 -7.06 12.40 1.55
CA ASP A 58 -5.68 12.59 2.00
C ASP A 58 -4.65 12.03 1.00
N LEU A 59 -5.07 11.34 -0.06
CA LEU A 59 -4.16 10.67 -1.00
C LEU A 59 -3.24 11.68 -1.71
N HIS A 60 -3.78 12.62 -2.49
CA HIS A 60 -2.95 13.57 -3.24
C HIS A 60 -2.04 14.42 -2.34
N PRO A 61 -2.52 14.97 -1.20
CA PRO A 61 -1.65 15.66 -0.25
C PRO A 61 -0.50 14.77 0.27
N THR A 62 -0.75 13.47 0.45
CA THR A 62 0.26 12.52 0.89
C THR A 62 1.28 12.23 -0.21
N LEU A 63 0.82 11.96 -1.44
CA LEU A 63 1.70 11.68 -2.59
C LEU A 63 2.64 12.85 -2.90
N ALA A 64 2.15 14.09 -2.78
CA ALA A 64 2.97 15.29 -2.98
C ALA A 64 4.11 15.43 -1.96
N GLN A 65 3.99 14.81 -0.79
CA GLN A 65 4.98 14.86 0.29
C GLN A 65 5.91 13.65 0.33
N VAL A 66 5.72 12.66 -0.56
CA VAL A 66 6.58 11.47 -0.59
C VAL A 66 8.02 11.87 -0.91
N PRO A 67 8.99 11.55 -0.02
CA PRO A 67 10.39 11.80 -0.24
C PRO A 67 10.93 11.06 -1.47
N ALA A 68 11.87 11.67 -2.18
CA ALA A 68 12.46 11.11 -3.40
C ALA A 68 12.98 9.67 -3.21
N ALA A 69 13.56 9.36 -2.04
CA ALA A 69 14.10 8.05 -1.69
C ALA A 69 13.05 6.91 -1.66
N TRP A 70 11.76 7.24 -1.61
CA TRP A 70 10.66 6.27 -1.50
C TRP A 70 9.79 6.18 -2.76
N ARG A 71 9.95 7.08 -3.73
CA ARG A 71 9.05 7.21 -4.88
C ARG A 71 9.03 5.98 -5.79
N ASP A 72 10.13 5.23 -5.87
CA ASP A 72 10.26 4.00 -6.65
C ASP A 72 9.75 2.74 -5.94
N ARG A 73 9.21 2.89 -4.72
CA ARG A 73 8.88 1.79 -3.79
C ARG A 73 7.44 1.82 -3.31
N LEU A 74 6.59 2.62 -3.95
CA LEU A 74 5.23 2.88 -3.48
C LEU A 74 4.30 1.70 -3.75
N ILE A 75 3.45 1.43 -2.76
CA ILE A 75 2.23 0.62 -2.87
C ILE A 75 1.06 1.56 -2.57
N LEU A 76 0.18 1.76 -3.54
CA LEU A 76 -0.98 2.62 -3.45
C LEU A 76 -2.24 1.80 -3.22
N LEU A 77 -2.97 2.15 -2.16
CA LEU A 77 -4.18 1.48 -1.71
C LEU A 77 -5.36 2.45 -1.80
N GLN A 78 -6.19 2.31 -2.82
CA GLN A 78 -7.46 3.02 -3.00
C GLN A 78 -8.34 2.25 -3.99
N ASN A 79 -9.66 2.44 -3.85
CA ASN A 79 -10.60 2.09 -4.91
C ASN A 79 -10.58 3.21 -5.96
N GLU A 80 -10.94 2.92 -7.22
CA GLU A 80 -11.03 3.92 -8.30
C GLU A 80 -9.73 4.72 -8.56
N LEU A 81 -8.58 4.16 -8.19
CA LEU A 81 -7.27 4.80 -8.34
C LEU A 81 -6.70 4.57 -9.74
N LEU A 82 -6.77 5.57 -10.62
CA LEU A 82 -6.34 5.46 -12.01
C LEU A 82 -4.96 6.08 -12.26
N PRO A 83 -4.28 5.80 -13.39
CA PRO A 83 -2.91 6.27 -13.63
C PRO A 83 -2.70 7.77 -13.48
N ARG A 84 -3.69 8.56 -13.88
CA ARG A 84 -3.69 10.02 -13.72
C ARG A 84 -3.43 10.47 -12.27
N ASP A 85 -3.82 9.66 -11.28
CA ASP A 85 -3.80 10.04 -9.87
C ASP A 85 -2.39 10.03 -9.29
N TRP A 86 -1.52 9.14 -9.76
CA TRP A 86 -0.11 9.09 -9.35
C TRP A 86 0.83 9.75 -10.37
N GLN A 87 0.51 9.70 -11.67
CA GLN A 87 1.33 10.33 -12.72
C GLN A 87 1.42 11.86 -12.55
N GLN A 88 0.36 12.50 -12.05
CA GLN A 88 0.39 13.95 -11.75
C GLN A 88 1.40 14.33 -10.66
N HIS A 89 1.89 13.35 -9.89
CA HIS A 89 2.95 13.51 -8.89
C HIS A 89 4.31 12.98 -9.36
N GLU A 90 4.45 12.73 -10.67
CA GLU A 90 5.70 12.21 -11.28
C GLU A 90 6.11 10.84 -10.71
N LEU A 91 5.11 9.99 -10.46
CA LEU A 91 5.31 8.60 -10.05
C LEU A 91 5.09 7.71 -11.27
N ASP A 92 6.05 6.85 -11.60
CA ASP A 92 6.00 6.12 -12.87
C ASP A 92 5.40 4.71 -12.74
N ASN A 93 5.81 3.95 -11.73
CA ASN A 93 5.50 2.52 -11.63
C ASN A 93 5.21 2.07 -10.19
N PRO A 94 4.21 2.66 -9.51
CA PRO A 94 3.80 2.17 -8.20
C PRO A 94 3.19 0.77 -8.31
N THR A 95 3.20 0.05 -7.20
CA THR A 95 2.28 -1.08 -7.03
C THR A 95 0.91 -0.56 -6.68
N VAL A 96 -0.15 -1.09 -7.28
CA VAL A 96 -1.54 -0.66 -7.05
C VAL A 96 -2.35 -1.86 -6.58
N ILE A 97 -3.20 -1.64 -5.58
CA ILE A 97 -4.13 -2.65 -5.06
C ILE A 97 -5.52 -2.04 -4.83
N SER A 98 -6.54 -2.77 -5.28
CA SER A 98 -7.95 -2.56 -4.91
C SER A 98 -8.34 -3.59 -3.86
N VAL A 99 -8.90 -3.17 -2.72
CA VAL A 99 -9.24 -4.08 -1.62
C VAL A 99 -10.70 -4.46 -1.62
N TRP A 100 -10.97 -5.76 -1.74
CA TRP A 100 -12.32 -6.32 -1.73
C TRP A 100 -12.63 -7.04 -0.41
N PHE A 101 -12.32 -6.39 0.71
CA PHE A 101 -12.72 -6.85 2.05
C PHE A 101 -13.11 -5.67 2.93
N GLU A 102 -14.09 -5.89 3.81
CA GLU A 102 -14.50 -4.90 4.80
C GLU A 102 -13.70 -5.08 6.08
N LYS A 103 -13.15 -3.98 6.61
CA LYS A 103 -12.59 -3.92 7.96
C LYS A 103 -13.29 -2.83 8.77
N LYS A 104 -13.97 -3.24 9.85
CA LYS A 104 -14.61 -2.33 10.82
C LYS A 104 -13.92 -2.42 12.17
N LYS A 105 -13.99 -1.34 12.95
CA LYS A 105 -13.41 -1.28 14.29
C LYS A 105 -13.96 -2.42 15.16
N GLY A 106 -13.06 -3.21 15.74
CA GLY A 106 -13.41 -4.36 16.60
C GLY A 106 -13.94 -5.60 15.87
N MET A 107 -13.98 -5.61 14.54
CA MET A 107 -14.35 -6.78 13.73
C MET A 107 -13.17 -7.32 12.93
N ASP A 108 -13.17 -8.63 12.71
CA ASP A 108 -12.28 -9.28 11.74
C ASP A 108 -12.63 -8.83 10.31
N SER A 109 -11.63 -8.92 9.42
CA SER A 109 -11.81 -8.59 8.01
C SER A 109 -12.79 -9.58 7.36
N LYS A 110 -13.85 -9.05 6.73
CA LYS A 110 -14.81 -9.85 5.97
C LYS A 110 -14.48 -9.77 4.49
N VAL A 111 -14.10 -10.90 3.89
CA VAL A 111 -13.84 -11.01 2.45
C VAL A 111 -15.13 -10.79 1.67
N VAL A 112 -15.06 -9.99 0.61
CA VAL A 112 -16.12 -9.82 -0.40
C VAL A 112 -15.71 -10.55 -1.67
N LEU A 113 -14.53 -10.22 -2.20
CA LEU A 113 -13.88 -10.85 -3.35
C LEU A 113 -12.36 -10.93 -3.14
N PRO A 114 -11.62 -11.69 -3.96
CA PRO A 114 -10.16 -11.59 -4.03
C PRO A 114 -9.71 -10.18 -4.42
N SER A 115 -8.65 -9.67 -3.80
CA SER A 115 -8.08 -8.33 -4.10
C SER A 115 -7.10 -8.39 -5.28
N PRO A 116 -7.33 -7.66 -6.39
CA PRO A 116 -6.39 -7.57 -7.51
C PRO A 116 -5.22 -6.65 -7.18
N ILE A 117 -4.04 -7.02 -7.68
CA ILE A 117 -2.79 -6.30 -7.44
C ILE A 117 -1.98 -6.24 -8.72
N TRP A 118 -1.38 -5.09 -9.00
CA TRP A 118 -0.47 -4.90 -10.11
C TRP A 118 0.79 -4.14 -9.67
N GLY A 119 1.94 -4.42 -10.29
CA GLY A 119 3.18 -3.67 -10.12
C GLY A 119 4.30 -4.40 -9.36
N PRO A 120 5.43 -3.72 -9.10
CA PRO A 120 6.69 -4.35 -8.70
C PRO A 120 6.66 -5.10 -7.37
N HIS A 121 5.81 -4.68 -6.43
CA HIS A 121 5.67 -5.30 -5.10
C HIS A 121 4.42 -6.19 -4.99
N ALA A 122 3.78 -6.55 -6.10
CA ALA A 122 2.52 -7.28 -6.10
C ALA A 122 2.62 -8.62 -5.34
N GLN A 123 3.73 -9.34 -5.49
CA GLN A 123 3.97 -10.59 -4.77
C GLN A 123 4.10 -10.39 -3.25
N THR A 124 4.75 -9.31 -2.82
CA THR A 124 4.89 -8.95 -1.39
C THR A 124 3.53 -8.64 -0.78
N VAL A 125 2.72 -7.86 -1.48
CA VAL A 125 1.36 -7.51 -1.06
C VAL A 125 0.46 -8.75 -1.00
N LYS A 126 0.52 -9.60 -2.04
CA LYS A 126 -0.23 -10.85 -2.11
C LYS A 126 0.11 -11.77 -0.93
N ALA A 127 1.40 -12.00 -0.67
CA ALA A 127 1.85 -12.82 0.44
C ALA A 127 1.38 -12.27 1.81
N ALA A 128 1.39 -10.95 1.98
CA ALA A 128 0.91 -10.31 3.20
C ALA A 128 -0.59 -10.57 3.42
N LEU A 129 -1.42 -10.43 2.39
CA LEU A 129 -2.87 -10.70 2.47
C LEU A 129 -3.18 -12.19 2.68
N GLU A 130 -2.51 -13.08 1.94
CA GLU A 130 -2.70 -14.53 2.08
C GLU A 130 -2.31 -15.04 3.48
N SER A 131 -1.29 -14.44 4.11
CA SER A 131 -0.92 -14.76 5.50
C SER A 131 -2.06 -14.48 6.51
N LEU A 132 -3.03 -13.64 6.11
CA LEU A 132 -4.22 -13.27 6.87
C LEU A 132 -5.49 -13.94 6.36
N GLN A 133 -5.36 -14.92 5.44
CA GLN A 133 -6.49 -15.58 4.78
C GLN A 133 -7.38 -14.59 4.00
N LEU A 134 -6.79 -13.50 3.51
CA LEU A 134 -7.42 -12.56 2.61
C LEU A 134 -6.99 -12.92 1.18
N PRO A 135 -7.91 -13.39 0.33
CA PRO A 135 -7.55 -13.80 -1.02
C PRO A 135 -7.13 -12.59 -1.85
N ALA A 136 -6.10 -12.78 -2.66
CA ALA A 136 -5.58 -11.78 -3.58
C ALA A 136 -4.97 -12.46 -4.82
N TYR A 137 -4.97 -11.76 -5.94
CA TYR A 137 -4.37 -12.22 -7.19
C TYR A 137 -3.62 -11.09 -7.86
N ILE A 138 -2.67 -11.46 -8.71
CA ILE A 138 -1.86 -10.52 -9.49
C ILE A 138 -2.45 -10.48 -10.89
N VAL A 139 -2.64 -9.29 -11.42
CA VAL A 139 -3.02 -9.07 -12.82
C VAL A 139 -1.76 -8.74 -13.65
N ASP A 140 -1.77 -9.09 -14.92
CA ASP A 140 -0.56 -9.10 -15.74
C ASP A 140 -0.25 -7.73 -16.36
N SER A 141 -1.23 -6.81 -16.38
CA SER A 141 -1.07 -5.50 -17.00
C SER A 141 -1.80 -4.39 -16.24
N LEU A 142 -1.34 -3.15 -16.46
CA LEU A 142 -2.00 -1.96 -15.94
C LEU A 142 -3.43 -1.83 -16.50
N ALA A 143 -3.66 -2.21 -17.76
CA ALA A 143 -4.99 -2.17 -18.37
C ALA A 143 -5.97 -3.14 -17.69
N GLU A 144 -5.51 -4.33 -17.30
CA GLU A 144 -6.31 -5.25 -16.47
C GLU A 144 -6.56 -4.66 -15.08
N MET A 145 -5.54 -4.05 -14.46
CA MET A 145 -5.72 -3.40 -13.17
C MET A 145 -6.73 -2.24 -13.24
N GLU A 146 -6.71 -1.44 -14.30
CA GLU A 146 -7.67 -0.35 -14.53
C GLU A 146 -9.11 -0.89 -14.64
N TYR A 147 -9.31 -2.05 -15.29
CA TYR A 147 -10.62 -2.69 -15.36
C TYR A 147 -11.13 -3.13 -13.98
N GLU A 148 -10.23 -3.56 -13.09
CA GLU A 148 -10.56 -3.95 -11.71
C GLU A 148 -10.87 -2.77 -10.78
N LEU A 149 -10.54 -1.54 -11.21
CA LEU A 149 -10.70 -0.32 -10.42
C LEU A 149 -11.99 0.45 -10.76
N VAL A 150 -12.77 0.00 -11.76
CA VAL A 150 -13.97 0.69 -12.27
C VAL A 150 -15.25 -0.15 -12.21
#